data_AF-A0A8S9RGY0-F1
#
_entry.id   AF-A0A8S9RGY0-F1
#
_cell.length_a   1.000
_cell.length_b   1.000
_cell.length_c   1.000
_cell.angle_alpha   90.00
_cell.angle_beta   90.00
_cell.angle_gamma   90.00
#
_symmetry.space_group_name_H-M   'P 1'
#
loop_
_entity.id
_entity.type
_entity.pdbx_description
1 polymer ?
#
loop_
_entity_poly.entity_id
_entity_poly.type
_entity_poly.pdbx_seq_one_letter_code
_entity_poly.pdbx_strand_id
1 'polypeptide(L)'
;MRNILYEEQKDKSIRFETECSDLVDMTENLIDWPTFTAEIEAFQRLHEDFDDVSLSHILRSRNGRTDALAKNARPRSYLFSHIDQTRTDGDALKRIGSSVLHLI
;
A
#
# COMPACT_ATOMS: atom_id res chain seq x y z
N MET A 1 -31.53 -13.52 36.04
CA MET A 1 -30.16 -12.97 35.99
C MET A 1 -29.29 -13.98 35.27
N ARG A 2 -28.85 -13.68 34.04
CA ARG A 2 -27.87 -14.52 33.31
C ARG A 2 -26.65 -13.66 33.07
N ASN A 3 -25.51 -14.21 33.47
CA ASN A 3 -24.19 -13.61 33.34
C ASN A 3 -23.94 -13.15 31.92
N ILE A 4 -23.53 -11.91 31.83
CA ILE A 4 -22.85 -11.30 30.70
C ILE A 4 -21.56 -12.12 30.56
N LEU A 5 -21.57 -13.10 29.65
CA LEU A 5 -20.35 -13.75 29.23
C LEU A 5 -19.47 -12.62 28.71
N TYR A 6 -18.32 -12.46 29.35
CA TYR A 6 -17.24 -11.60 28.91
C TYR A 6 -17.06 -11.82 27.42
N GLU A 7 -17.59 -10.88 26.62
CA GLU A 7 -17.19 -10.73 25.25
C GLU A 7 -15.69 -10.44 25.34
N GLU A 8 -14.88 -11.39 24.92
CA GLU A 8 -13.43 -11.25 24.83
C GLU A 8 -13.20 -10.17 23.77
N GLN A 9 -13.36 -8.91 24.17
CA GLN A 9 -13.09 -7.73 23.36
C GLN A 9 -11.59 -7.75 23.12
N LYS A 10 -11.21 -8.40 22.03
CA LYS A 10 -9.86 -8.40 21.54
C LYS A 10 -9.56 -6.97 21.11
N ASP A 11 -8.85 -6.26 21.97
CA ASP A 11 -8.28 -4.93 21.70
C ASP A 11 -7.62 -4.95 20.31
N LYS A 12 -8.23 -4.24 19.36
CA LYS A 12 -7.76 -4.17 17.98
C LYS A 12 -6.74 -3.03 17.84
N SER A 13 -5.66 -3.07 18.61
CA SER A 13 -4.55 -2.14 18.43
C SER A 13 -3.67 -2.57 17.26
N ILE A 14 -3.33 -1.62 16.38
CA ILE A 14 -2.43 -1.82 15.26
C ILE A 14 -1.38 -0.70 15.18
N ARG A 15 -0.12 -1.09 14.97
CA ARG A 15 1.00 -0.15 14.81
C ARG A 15 1.63 -0.33 13.44
N PHE A 16 1.48 0.68 12.61
CA PHE A 16 2.13 0.81 11.32
C PHE A 16 3.51 1.46 11.49
N GLU A 17 4.49 0.97 10.74
CA GLU A 17 5.85 1.49 10.72
C GLU A 17 6.24 1.79 9.26
N THR A 18 6.81 2.96 9.02
CA THR A 18 7.21 3.43 7.69
C THR A 18 8.60 4.04 7.71
N GLU A 19 9.36 3.90 6.62
CA GLU A 19 10.64 4.62 6.44
C GLU A 19 10.48 5.99 5.76
N CYS A 20 9.24 6.38 5.46
CA CYS A 20 8.90 7.65 4.81
C CYS A 20 8.28 8.60 5.84
N SER A 21 9.05 9.61 6.25
CA SER A 21 8.59 10.66 7.18
C SER A 21 7.37 11.40 6.64
N ASP A 22 7.35 11.67 5.33
CA ASP A 22 6.26 12.42 4.70
C ASP A 22 4.89 11.73 4.89
N LEU A 23 4.85 10.39 4.95
CA LEU A 23 3.61 9.67 5.25
C LEU A 23 3.11 9.91 6.68
N VAL A 24 4.01 10.07 7.65
CA VAL A 24 3.63 10.44 9.01
C VAL A 24 3.08 11.86 9.00
N ASP A 25 3.80 12.78 8.37
CA ASP A 25 3.41 14.20 8.29
C ASP A 25 2.06 14.40 7.57
N MET A 26 1.78 13.62 6.52
CA MET A 26 0.49 13.62 5.81
C MET A 26 -0.68 13.25 6.72
N THR A 27 -0.47 12.32 7.65
CA THR A 27 -1.54 11.88 8.58
C THR A 27 -1.78 12.88 9.71
N GLU A 28 -0.78 13.72 10.02
CA GLU A 28 -0.89 14.76 11.05
C GLU A 28 -1.37 16.10 10.47
N ASN A 29 -1.02 16.42 9.21
CA ASN A 29 -1.23 17.74 8.61
C ASN A 29 -1.90 17.65 7.22
N LEU A 30 -3.21 17.39 7.22
CA LEU A 30 -4.01 17.15 6.01
C LEU A 30 -4.00 18.31 4.98
N ILE A 31 -3.83 19.55 5.45
CA ILE A 31 -3.94 20.76 4.62
C ILE A 31 -2.74 20.92 3.69
N ASP A 32 -1.57 20.43 4.11
CA ASP A 32 -0.31 20.63 3.38
C ASP A 32 -0.16 19.64 2.20
N TRP A 33 -1.02 18.63 2.13
CA TRP A 33 -0.93 17.53 1.17
C TRP A 33 -2.22 17.30 0.35
N PRO A 34 -2.77 18.34 -0.32
CA PRO A 34 -4.07 18.27 -0.99
C PRO A 34 -4.11 17.29 -2.17
N THR A 35 -2.97 16.91 -2.74
CA THR A 35 -2.91 15.90 -3.81
C THR A 35 -3.24 14.49 -3.29
N PHE A 36 -3.06 14.23 -2.00
CA PHE A 36 -3.25 12.91 -1.39
C PHE A 36 -4.55 12.79 -0.58
N THR A 37 -5.48 13.75 -0.73
CA THR A 37 -6.71 13.79 0.09
C THR A 37 -7.50 12.48 0.01
N ALA A 38 -7.64 11.89 -1.18
CA ALA A 38 -8.41 10.66 -1.35
C ALA A 38 -7.75 9.47 -0.62
N GLU A 39 -6.44 9.34 -0.70
CA GLU A 39 -5.66 8.31 -0.03
C GLU A 39 -5.70 8.47 1.48
N ILE A 40 -5.60 9.71 1.97
CA ILE A 40 -5.64 9.99 3.41
C ILE A 40 -7.05 9.76 3.98
N GLU A 41 -8.11 10.14 3.27
CA GLU A 41 -9.49 9.81 3.67
C GLU A 41 -9.71 8.30 3.72
N ALA A 42 -9.18 7.55 2.73
CA ALA A 42 -9.26 6.09 2.74
C ALA A 42 -8.51 5.48 3.92
N PHE A 43 -7.33 6.02 4.25
CA PHE A 43 -6.55 5.63 5.41
C PHE A 43 -7.30 5.93 6.72
N GLN A 44 -7.95 7.08 6.85
CA GLN A 44 -8.76 7.43 8.02
C GLN A 44 -9.96 6.51 8.19
N ARG A 45 -10.65 6.15 7.12
CA ARG A 45 -11.75 5.16 7.18
C ARG A 45 -11.28 3.80 7.66
N LEU A 46 -10.08 3.38 7.23
CA LEU A 46 -9.47 2.14 7.72
C LEU A 46 -9.20 2.19 9.22
N HIS A 47 -8.91 3.36 9.80
CA HIS A 47 -8.69 3.50 11.24
C HIS A 47 -9.96 3.25 12.05
N GLU A 48 -11.15 3.52 11.50
CA GLU A 48 -12.44 3.32 12.19
C GLU A 48 -12.71 1.84 12.54
N ASP A 49 -12.00 0.90 11.89
CA ASP A 49 -12.11 -0.54 12.15
C ASP A 49 -11.30 -1.03 13.38
N PHE A 50 -10.47 -0.17 13.97
CA PHE A 50 -9.52 -0.48 15.03
C PHE A 50 -9.72 0.43 16.25
N ASP A 51 -9.43 -0.09 17.45
CA ASP A 51 -9.59 0.66 18.70
C ASP A 51 -8.44 1.65 18.93
N ASP A 52 -7.24 1.29 18.45
CA ASP A 52 -6.03 2.09 18.55
C ASP A 52 -5.16 1.90 17.31
N VAL A 53 -4.81 3.02 16.66
CA VAL A 53 -3.99 3.00 15.46
C VAL A 53 -2.86 4.02 15.60
N SER A 54 -1.64 3.56 15.33
CA SER A 54 -0.48 4.44 15.25
C SER A 54 0.31 4.22 13.98
N LEU A 55 0.83 5.29 13.40
CA LEU A 55 1.79 5.27 12.30
C LEU A 55 3.07 5.96 12.79
N SER A 56 4.22 5.30 12.65
CA SER A 56 5.49 5.83 13.14
C SER A 56 6.61 5.67 12.12
N HIS A 57 7.52 6.65 12.12
CA HIS A 57 8.72 6.58 11.29
C HIS A 57 9.76 5.64 11.92
N ILE A 58 10.35 4.77 11.11
CA ILE A 58 11.47 3.90 11.47
C ILE A 58 12.64 4.12 10.51
N LEU A 59 13.86 3.89 11.00
CA LEU A 59 15.05 3.94 10.16
C LEU A 59 14.95 2.89 9.04
N ARG A 60 15.42 3.24 7.84
CA ARG A 60 15.50 2.34 6.67
C ARG A 60 16.16 0.99 6.97
N SER A 61 17.18 0.99 7.83
CA SER A 61 17.86 -0.24 8.27
C SER A 61 16.93 -1.22 9.00
N ARG A 62 15.83 -0.74 9.58
CA ARG A 62 14.79 -1.53 10.26
C ARG A 62 13.63 -1.93 9.34
N ASN A 63 13.51 -1.32 8.16
CA ASN A 63 12.43 -1.60 7.20
C ASN A 63 12.85 -2.50 6.01
N GLY A 64 13.96 -3.22 6.14
CA GLY A 64 14.58 -3.94 5.01
C GLY A 64 13.67 -4.96 4.32
N ARG A 65 12.72 -5.58 5.03
CA ARG A 65 11.76 -6.53 4.42
C ARG A 65 10.81 -5.82 3.46
N THR A 66 10.22 -4.71 3.88
CA THR A 66 9.31 -3.90 3.07
C THR A 66 10.03 -3.28 1.89
N ASP A 67 11.24 -2.75 2.11
CA ASP A 67 12.09 -2.19 1.05
C ASP A 67 12.44 -3.25 -0.01
N ALA A 68 12.80 -4.47 0.41
CA ALA A 68 13.04 -5.58 -0.51
C ALA A 68 11.78 -5.96 -1.30
N LEU A 69 10.61 -6.03 -0.65
CA LEU A 69 9.33 -6.29 -1.32
C LEU A 69 9.01 -5.21 -2.35
N ALA A 70 9.12 -3.94 -1.99
CA ALA A 70 8.89 -2.82 -2.88
C ALA A 70 9.86 -2.84 -4.07
N LYS A 71 11.16 -3.04 -3.81
CA LYS A 71 12.20 -3.15 -4.86
C LYS A 71 11.94 -4.30 -5.82
N ASN A 72 11.47 -5.44 -5.32
CA ASN A 72 11.14 -6.59 -6.15
C ASN A 72 9.83 -6.43 -6.94
N ALA A 73 8.91 -5.58 -6.48
CA ALA A 73 7.67 -5.25 -7.17
C ALA A 73 7.86 -4.19 -8.27
N ARG A 74 8.77 -3.21 -8.09
CA ARG A 74 9.06 -2.15 -9.06
C ARG A 74 9.41 -2.63 -10.48
N PRO A 75 10.27 -3.64 -10.71
CA PRO A 75 10.51 -4.14 -12.07
C PRO A 75 9.35 -4.97 -12.61
N ARG A 76 8.35 -5.30 -11.78
CA ARG A 76 7.13 -6.03 -12.15
C ARG A 76 5.93 -5.13 -12.40
N SER A 77 6.03 -3.82 -12.14
CA SER A 77 4.97 -2.89 -12.52
C SER A 77 4.92 -2.83 -14.04
N TYR A 78 3.90 -3.50 -14.59
CA TYR A 78 3.57 -3.49 -16.01
C TYR A 78 3.52 -2.05 -16.51
N LEU A 79 4.34 -1.74 -17.51
CA LEU A 79 4.19 -0.54 -18.30
C LEU A 79 2.96 -0.76 -19.20
N PHE A 80 1.77 -0.35 -18.75
CA PHE A 80 0.63 -0.28 -19.65
C PHE A 80 0.89 0.86 -20.63
N SER A 81 1.51 0.56 -21.77
CA SER A 81 1.82 1.58 -22.78
C SER A 81 0.61 1.94 -23.65
N HIS A 82 -0.44 1.11 -23.68
CA HIS A 82 -1.66 1.40 -24.43
C HIS A 82 -2.79 0.44 -24.02
N ILE A 83 -3.95 0.96 -23.59
CA ILE A 83 -5.19 0.18 -23.53
C ILE A 83 -5.90 0.40 -24.86
N ASP A 84 -5.81 -0.56 -25.77
CA ASP A 84 -6.64 -0.59 -26.97
C ASP A 84 -8.04 -1.07 -26.58
N GLN A 85 -9.00 -0.14 -26.56
CA GLN A 85 -10.39 -0.42 -26.20
C GLN A 85 -11.17 -1.20 -27.27
N THR A 86 -10.53 -1.59 -28.38
CA THR A 86 -11.23 -2.27 -29.49
C THR A 86 -11.09 -3.80 -29.47
N ARG A 87 -10.31 -4.38 -28.56
CA ARG A 87 -10.05 -5.82 -28.59
C ARG A 87 -11.09 -6.61 -27.80
N THR A 88 -12.07 -7.14 -28.52
CA THR A 88 -13.02 -8.13 -28.01
C THR A 88 -12.30 -9.41 -27.59
N ASP A 89 -12.68 -9.93 -26.43
CA ASP A 89 -12.15 -11.11 -25.75
C ASP A 89 -11.95 -12.28 -26.71
N GLY A 90 -10.71 -12.72 -26.89
CA GLY A 90 -10.46 -13.86 -27.78
C GLY A 90 -9.03 -14.29 -28.03
N ASP A 91 -7.99 -13.67 -27.45
CA ASP A 91 -6.63 -14.15 -27.68
C ASP A 91 -5.72 -13.92 -26.48
N ALA A 92 -5.15 -15.03 -26.00
CA ALA A 92 -4.27 -15.13 -24.84
C ALA A 92 -3.15 -14.08 -24.82
N LEU A 93 -2.87 -13.55 -23.62
CA LEU A 93 -1.80 -12.59 -23.34
C LEU A 93 -0.44 -13.18 -23.75
N LYS A 94 0.01 -12.84 -24.96
CA LYS A 94 1.27 -13.35 -25.50
C LYS A 94 2.43 -12.67 -24.77
N ARG A 95 3.22 -13.50 -24.08
CA ARG A 95 4.46 -13.11 -23.39
C ARG A 95 5.43 -12.53 -24.42
N ILE A 96 5.53 -11.20 -24.51
CA ILE A 96 6.61 -10.56 -25.28
C ILE A 96 7.89 -10.78 -24.47
N GLY A 97 8.65 -11.79 -24.89
CA GLY A 97 9.91 -12.17 -24.27
C GLY A 97 10.95 -11.07 -24.40
N SER A 98 11.74 -10.94 -23.33
CA SER A 98 13.18 -10.70 -23.35
C SER A 98 13.71 -10.05 -24.63
N SER A 99 13.83 -8.71 -24.61
CA SER A 99 14.69 -8.04 -25.58
C SER A 99 16.13 -8.38 -25.24
N VAL A 100 16.65 -9.36 -25.99
CA VAL A 100 18.06 -9.73 -26.03
C VAL A 100 18.84 -8.47 -26.42
N LEU A 101 19.76 -8.06 -25.55
CA LEU A 101 20.86 -7.18 -25.92
C LEU A 101 21.60 -7.82 -27.09
N HIS A 102 21.53 -7.21 -28.27
CA HIS A 102 22.46 -7.47 -29.36
C HIS A 102 23.03 -6.15 -29.88
N LEU A 103 24.22 -5.85 -29.35
CA LEU A 103 25.41 -5.27 -29.97
C LEU A 103 25.22 -4.55 -31.33
N ILE A 104 25.57 -3.25 -31.38
CA ILE A 104 26.76 -2.72 -32.12
C ILE A 104 27.35 -1.59 -31.27
#